data_AF-A0A929XCA8-F1
#
_entry.id   AF-A0A929XCA8-F1
#
_cell.length_a   1.000
_cell.length_b   1.000
_cell.length_c   1.000
_cell.angle_alpha   90.00
_cell.angle_beta   90.00
_cell.angle_gamma   90.00
#
_symmetry.space_group_name_H-M   'P 1'
#
loop_
_entity.id
_entity.type
_entity.pdbx_description
1 polymer ?
#
loop_
_entity_poly.entity_id
_entity_poly.type
_entity_poly.pdbx_seq_one_letter_code
_entity_poly.pdbx_strand_id
1 'polypeptide(L)'
;KFLRALRSAQSLPPQIFMMGDMFDFLANTTYVQRFYEEEIALINELSRKCEIFYFEGNHDFNLREIFPRAKVYPNAAQPVKFICESGEAVQIAHGDLFLPCLTQFALLSLRNRAFLKFMDLLDRALKFKISKMILKSQEGKNLYKKMPNFKDIIAPKIDFYAANLIIEGHYHQDEILYFGEKKYINLCSFGAGSKIYEVAKSEKFMLIPKNLNLN
;
A
#
# COMPACT_ATOMS: atom_id res chain seq x y z
N LYS A 1 4.24 -14.98 5.23
CA LYS A 1 5.62 -15.36 4.79
C LYS A 1 6.55 -14.16 4.63
N PHE A 2 6.18 -13.17 3.81
CA PHE A 2 6.94 -11.93 3.61
C PHE A 2 7.49 -11.27 4.89
N LEU A 3 6.62 -10.93 5.84
CA LEU A 3 7.02 -10.27 7.09
C LEU A 3 7.98 -11.10 7.95
N ARG A 4 7.84 -12.44 7.91
CA ARG A 4 8.75 -13.36 8.59
C ARG A 4 10.12 -13.36 7.90
N ALA A 5 10.17 -13.35 6.56
CA ALA A 5 11.41 -13.23 5.81
C ALA A 5 12.15 -11.91 6.10
N LEU A 6 11.41 -10.80 6.17
CA LEU A 6 11.97 -9.51 6.59
C LEU A 6 12.52 -9.55 8.02
N ARG A 7 11.76 -10.11 8.97
CA ARG A 7 12.20 -10.23 10.37
C ARG A 7 13.48 -11.05 10.52
N SER A 8 13.63 -12.09 9.71
CA SER A 8 14.79 -13.00 9.73
C SER A 8 15.98 -12.52 8.89
N ALA A 9 15.85 -11.38 8.19
CA ALA A 9 16.94 -10.85 7.38
C ALA A 9 18.16 -10.52 8.25
N GLN A 10 19.36 -10.81 7.74
CA GLN A 10 20.62 -10.55 8.45
C GLN A 10 20.78 -9.07 8.81
N SER A 11 20.30 -8.19 7.95
CA SER A 11 20.17 -6.76 8.19
C SER A 11 18.85 -6.26 7.61
N LEU A 12 18.18 -5.39 8.38
CA LEU A 12 17.03 -4.65 7.88
C LEU A 12 17.50 -3.41 7.11
N PRO A 13 16.78 -2.98 6.06
CA PRO A 13 17.02 -1.68 5.46
C PRO A 13 16.73 -0.58 6.49
N PRO A 14 17.35 0.61 6.34
CA PRO A 14 17.08 1.74 7.23
C PRO A 14 15.61 2.18 7.17
N GLN A 15 14.99 2.04 5.99
CA GLN A 15 13.62 2.45 5.72
C GLN A 15 12.86 1.37 4.94
N ILE A 16 11.58 1.20 5.24
CA ILE A 16 10.65 0.35 4.51
C ILE A 16 9.44 1.19 4.11
N PHE A 17 9.09 1.13 2.82
CA PHE A 17 7.90 1.78 2.26
C PHE A 17 6.86 0.70 1.97
N MET A 18 5.75 0.70 2.72
CA MET A 18 4.60 -0.18 2.52
C MET A 18 3.53 0.58 1.73
N MET A 19 3.31 0.17 0.48
CA MET A 19 2.58 0.94 -0.54
C MET A 19 1.08 0.64 -0.56
N GLY A 20 0.48 0.41 0.60
CA GLY A 20 -0.93 0.00 0.76
C GLY A 20 -1.23 -1.40 0.25
N ASP A 21 -2.43 -1.88 0.53
CA ASP A 21 -2.93 -3.21 0.19
C ASP A 21 -1.97 -4.35 0.60
N MET A 22 -1.35 -4.21 1.78
CA MET A 22 -0.57 -5.27 2.43
C MET A 22 -1.48 -6.36 3.02
N PHE A 23 -2.76 -6.04 3.22
CA PHE A 23 -3.79 -6.92 3.75
C PHE A 23 -5.00 -6.94 2.80
N ASP A 24 -5.63 -8.09 2.61
CA ASP A 24 -6.84 -8.21 1.80
C ASP A 24 -7.99 -7.37 2.35
N PHE A 25 -8.02 -7.18 3.68
CA PHE A 25 -8.84 -6.19 4.36
C PHE A 25 -8.31 -5.94 5.78
N LEU A 26 -7.91 -4.71 6.11
CA LEU A 26 -7.54 -4.32 7.47
C LEU A 26 -8.10 -2.94 7.83
N ALA A 27 -8.84 -2.87 8.94
CA ALA A 27 -9.34 -1.62 9.50
C ALA A 27 -9.43 -1.72 11.03
N ASN A 28 -9.91 -0.66 11.68
CA ASN A 28 -10.25 -0.68 13.11
C ASN A 28 -11.54 -1.47 13.40
N THR A 29 -11.54 -2.75 13.04
CA THR A 29 -12.60 -3.72 13.33
C THR A 29 -12.00 -5.01 13.91
N THR A 30 -12.79 -5.68 14.73
CA THR A 30 -12.33 -6.70 15.68
C THR A 30 -11.88 -7.97 15.01
N TYR A 31 -12.67 -8.44 14.04
CA TYR A 31 -12.41 -9.73 13.42
C TYR A 31 -11.11 -9.72 12.62
N VAL A 32 -10.91 -8.71 11.78
CA VAL A 32 -9.74 -8.64 10.90
C VAL A 32 -8.45 -8.37 11.67
N GLN A 33 -8.49 -7.58 12.75
CA GLN A 33 -7.33 -7.41 13.62
C GLN A 33 -6.95 -8.71 14.34
N ARG A 34 -7.94 -9.49 14.78
CA ARG A 34 -7.69 -10.81 15.33
C ARG A 34 -7.19 -11.79 14.27
N PHE A 35 -7.74 -11.73 13.06
CA PHE A 35 -7.35 -12.60 11.96
C PHE A 35 -5.88 -12.39 11.54
N TYR A 36 -5.43 -11.13 11.53
CA TYR A 36 -4.06 -10.72 11.18
C TYR A 36 -3.19 -10.40 12.41
N GLU A 37 -3.49 -10.96 13.58
CA GLU A 37 -2.81 -10.58 14.83
C GLU A 37 -1.30 -10.82 14.77
N GLU A 38 -0.87 -11.91 14.12
CA GLU A 38 0.54 -12.24 13.93
C GLU A 38 1.24 -11.23 13.02
N GLU A 39 0.66 -10.92 11.86
CA GLU A 39 1.21 -9.96 10.91
C GLU A 39 1.28 -8.55 11.50
N ILE A 40 0.24 -8.14 12.24
CA ILE A 40 0.21 -6.86 12.94
C ILE A 40 1.33 -6.79 13.98
N ALA A 41 1.52 -7.86 14.76
CA ALA A 41 2.61 -7.95 15.73
C ALA A 41 3.98 -7.87 15.05
N LEU A 42 4.17 -8.53 13.90
CA LEU A 42 5.41 -8.49 13.13
C LEU A 42 5.72 -7.09 12.59
N ILE A 43 4.75 -6.38 12.02
CA ILE A 43 4.96 -5.00 11.54
C ILE A 43 5.30 -4.09 12.73
N ASN A 44 4.59 -4.24 13.85
CA ASN A 44 4.89 -3.48 15.06
C ASN A 44 6.28 -3.79 15.64
N GLU A 45 6.74 -5.04 15.58
CA GLU A 45 8.12 -5.41 15.94
C GLU A 45 9.13 -4.75 14.99
N LEU A 46 8.92 -4.86 13.68
CA LEU A 46 9.80 -4.30 12.65
C LEU A 46 9.91 -2.78 12.77
N SER A 47 8.81 -2.08 13.05
CA SER A 47 8.78 -0.63 13.24
C SER A 47 9.59 -0.11 14.45
N ARG A 48 10.02 -1.01 15.35
CA ARG A 48 10.96 -0.65 16.43
C ARG A 48 12.43 -0.69 15.97
N LYS A 49 12.71 -1.39 14.87
CA LYS A 49 14.06 -1.68 14.37
C LYS A 49 14.40 -0.92 13.09
N CYS A 50 13.38 -0.58 12.29
CA CYS A 50 13.52 0.16 11.04
C CYS A 50 12.41 1.22 10.93
N GLU A 51 12.67 2.27 10.15
CA GLU A 51 11.66 3.29 9.89
C GLU A 51 10.67 2.78 8.84
N ILE A 52 9.39 2.67 9.21
CA ILE A 52 8.34 2.21 8.31
C ILE A 52 7.48 3.40 7.91
N PHE A 53 7.40 3.67 6.61
CA PHE A 53 6.43 4.56 5.99
C PHE A 53 5.30 3.70 5.40
N TYR A 54 4.08 3.89 5.88
CA TYR A 54 2.93 3.08 5.46
C TYR A 54 1.90 3.98 4.79
N PHE A 55 1.66 3.76 3.51
CA PHE A 55 0.62 4.45 2.72
C PHE A 55 -0.65 3.62 2.83
N GLU A 56 -1.72 4.17 3.41
CA GLU A 56 -3.00 3.46 3.46
C GLU A 56 -3.51 3.20 2.05
N GLY A 57 -3.91 1.96 1.77
CA GLY A 57 -4.55 1.56 0.53
C GLY A 57 -6.06 1.65 0.61
N ASN A 58 -6.75 1.06 -0.38
CA ASN A 58 -8.19 0.92 -0.36
C ASN A 58 -8.65 -0.35 0.38
N HIS A 59 -7.75 -1.32 0.60
CA HIS A 59 -8.02 -2.50 1.42
C HIS A 59 -7.60 -2.34 2.88
N ASP A 60 -6.62 -1.49 3.17
CA ASP A 60 -6.07 -1.28 4.50
C ASP A 60 -6.02 0.20 4.92
N PHE A 61 -6.90 0.60 5.83
CA PHE A 61 -7.11 2.00 6.18
C PHE A 61 -7.45 2.21 7.66
N ASN A 62 -7.33 3.47 8.12
CA ASN A 62 -7.34 3.84 9.53
C ASN A 62 -6.24 3.14 10.35
N LEU A 63 -5.06 2.98 9.77
CA LEU A 63 -4.01 2.11 10.30
C LEU A 63 -3.18 2.75 11.43
N ARG A 64 -3.33 4.06 11.68
CA ARG A 64 -2.53 4.79 12.68
C ARG A 64 -2.61 4.19 14.09
N GLU A 65 -3.78 3.70 14.49
CA GLU A 65 -3.97 3.07 15.81
C GLU A 65 -3.43 1.63 15.86
N ILE A 66 -3.36 0.96 14.70
CA ILE A 66 -2.88 -0.43 14.56
C ILE A 66 -1.33 -0.46 14.52
N PHE A 67 -0.71 0.53 13.88
CA PHE A 67 0.74 0.66 13.73
C PHE A 67 1.28 1.95 14.34
N PRO A 68 1.25 2.12 15.67
CA PRO A 68 1.54 3.38 16.35
C PRO A 68 2.98 3.90 16.16
N ARG A 69 3.92 3.03 15.77
CA ARG A 69 5.33 3.40 15.52
C ARG A 69 5.67 3.58 14.04
N ALA A 70 4.79 3.13 13.14
CA ALA A 70 4.95 3.39 11.71
C ALA A 70 4.48 4.83 11.39
N LYS A 71 5.11 5.46 10.41
CA LYS A 71 4.65 6.72 9.82
C LYS A 71 3.54 6.42 8.83
N VAL A 72 2.31 6.40 9.33
CA VAL A 72 1.10 6.10 8.54
C VAL A 72 0.59 7.35 7.82
N TYR A 73 0.51 7.28 6.50
CA TYR A 73 -0.07 8.30 5.60
C TYR A 73 -1.46 7.88 5.13
N PRO A 74 -2.54 8.47 5.70
CA PRO A 74 -3.88 8.22 5.21
C PRO A 74 -4.04 8.76 3.78
N ASN A 75 -5.03 8.25 3.03
CA ASN A 75 -5.27 8.65 1.63
C ASN A 75 -5.34 10.18 1.45
N ALA A 76 -5.99 10.92 2.36
CA ALA A 76 -6.08 12.38 2.30
C ALA A 76 -4.73 13.13 2.51
N ALA A 77 -3.70 12.45 3.00
CA ALA A 77 -2.34 12.99 3.16
C ALA A 77 -1.39 12.57 2.03
N GLN A 78 -1.88 11.80 1.05
CA GLN A 78 -1.12 11.38 -0.12
C GLN A 78 -1.46 12.30 -1.31
N PRO A 79 -0.53 12.50 -2.27
CA PRO A 79 0.80 11.92 -2.33
C PRO A 79 1.79 12.63 -1.38
N VAL A 80 2.72 11.86 -0.81
CA VAL A 80 3.71 12.37 0.12
C VAL A 80 5.01 12.63 -0.62
N LYS A 81 5.61 13.82 -0.39
CA LYS A 81 6.90 14.20 -0.96
C LYS A 81 8.05 13.71 -0.09
N PHE A 82 9.02 13.05 -0.71
CA PHE A 82 10.33 12.71 -0.13
C PHE A 82 11.45 13.31 -0.99
N ILE A 83 12.65 13.37 -0.42
CA ILE A 83 13.87 13.78 -1.12
C ILE A 83 14.80 12.57 -1.11
N CYS A 84 15.22 12.13 -2.29
CA CYS A 84 16.21 11.07 -2.45
C CYS A 84 17.60 11.56 -2.00
N GLU A 85 18.52 10.63 -1.74
CA GLU A 85 19.91 10.99 -1.41
C GLU A 85 20.59 11.81 -2.53
N SER A 86 20.15 11.63 -3.79
CA SER A 86 20.58 12.43 -4.95
C SER A 86 20.07 13.88 -4.94
N GLY A 87 19.16 14.24 -4.03
CA GLY A 87 18.46 15.53 -4.01
C GLY A 87 17.20 15.59 -4.86
N GLU A 88 16.91 14.55 -5.66
CA GLU A 88 15.70 14.46 -6.47
C GLU A 88 14.45 14.34 -5.58
N ALA A 89 13.40 15.11 -5.87
CA ALA A 89 12.13 14.99 -5.18
C ALA A 89 11.28 13.87 -5.79
N VAL A 90 10.74 13.01 -4.94
CA VAL A 90 9.80 11.94 -5.31
C VAL A 90 8.47 12.14 -4.60
N GLN A 91 7.36 11.93 -5.32
CA GLN A 91 6.04 11.82 -4.72
C GLN A 91 5.54 10.37 -4.75
N ILE A 92 5.09 9.91 -3.59
CA ILE A 92 4.71 8.52 -3.36
C ILE A 92 3.24 8.48 -2.90
N ALA A 93 2.46 7.58 -3.50
CA ALA A 93 1.07 7.33 -3.12
C ALA A 93 0.72 5.86 -3.33
N HIS A 94 -0.38 5.41 -2.73
CA HIS A 94 -0.94 4.11 -3.02
C HIS A 94 -1.46 4.04 -4.47
N GLY A 95 -2.25 5.02 -4.92
CA GLY A 95 -2.72 5.14 -6.31
C GLY A 95 -4.24 5.24 -6.47
N ASP A 96 -5.00 5.16 -5.37
CA ASP A 96 -6.46 5.30 -5.30
C ASP A 96 -6.92 6.76 -5.03
N LEU A 97 -6.10 7.75 -5.38
CA LEU A 97 -6.37 9.17 -5.09
C LEU A 97 -7.28 9.83 -6.12
N PHE A 98 -7.08 9.50 -7.39
CA PHE A 98 -7.73 10.15 -8.53
C PHE A 98 -8.73 9.23 -9.21
N LEU A 99 -9.52 8.52 -8.41
CA LEU A 99 -10.61 7.68 -8.91
C LEU A 99 -11.83 8.54 -9.27
N PRO A 100 -12.75 8.02 -10.10
CA PRO A 100 -14.01 8.71 -10.38
C PRO A 100 -14.75 9.10 -9.09
N CYS A 101 -15.39 10.27 -9.08
CA CYS A 101 -15.96 10.90 -7.88
C CYS A 101 -16.83 9.96 -7.04
N LEU A 102 -17.74 9.19 -7.67
CA LEU A 102 -18.61 8.25 -6.95
C LEU A 102 -17.82 7.10 -6.28
N THR A 103 -16.82 6.58 -6.97
CA THR A 103 -15.92 5.54 -6.44
C THR A 103 -15.12 6.10 -5.27
N GLN A 104 -14.55 7.30 -5.44
CA GLN A 104 -13.80 7.98 -4.38
C GLN A 104 -14.67 8.20 -3.15
N PHE A 105 -15.90 8.69 -3.34
CA PHE A 105 -16.85 8.92 -2.26
C PHE A 105 -17.18 7.63 -1.51
N ALA A 106 -17.43 6.53 -2.22
CA ALA A 106 -17.69 5.23 -1.61
C ALA A 106 -16.50 4.77 -0.76
N LEU A 107 -15.28 4.82 -1.29
CA LEU A 107 -14.06 4.42 -0.57
C LEU A 107 -13.80 5.29 0.66
N LEU A 108 -13.96 6.62 0.55
CA LEU A 108 -13.79 7.52 1.69
C LEU A 108 -14.86 7.29 2.77
N SER A 109 -16.08 6.92 2.38
CA SER A 109 -17.16 6.60 3.32
C SER A 109 -16.82 5.37 4.18
N LEU A 110 -16.17 4.35 3.61
CA LEU A 110 -15.69 3.18 4.35
C LEU A 110 -14.64 3.54 5.41
N ARG A 111 -13.89 4.62 5.21
CA ARG A 111 -12.88 5.12 6.16
C ARG A 111 -13.49 5.87 7.35
N ASN A 112 -14.79 6.15 7.36
CA ASN A 112 -15.43 6.86 8.47
C ASN A 112 -15.41 6.01 9.76
N ARG A 113 -14.84 6.56 10.84
CA ARG A 113 -14.65 5.85 12.12
C ARG A 113 -15.97 5.47 12.79
N ALA A 114 -17.00 6.32 12.72
CA ALA A 114 -18.30 6.03 13.31
C ALA A 114 -18.99 4.91 12.54
N PHE A 115 -18.94 4.96 11.21
CA PHE A 115 -19.42 3.88 10.34
C PHE A 115 -18.71 2.56 10.64
N LEU A 116 -17.38 2.54 10.74
CA LEU A 116 -16.64 1.31 11.06
C LEU A 116 -16.97 0.74 12.43
N LYS A 117 -17.13 1.59 13.46
CA LYS A 117 -17.57 1.13 14.79
C LYS A 117 -18.96 0.52 14.75
N PHE A 118 -19.88 1.13 14.00
CA PHE A 118 -21.22 0.58 13.79
C PHE A 118 -21.16 -0.77 13.05
N MET A 119 -20.39 -0.85 11.97
CA MET A 119 -20.22 -2.09 11.21
C MET A 119 -19.53 -3.19 12.02
N ASP A 120 -18.57 -2.86 12.87
CA ASP A 120 -17.93 -3.81 13.79
C ASP A 120 -18.94 -4.38 14.80
N LEU A 121 -19.79 -3.52 15.39
CA LEU A 121 -20.85 -3.96 16.29
C LEU A 121 -21.84 -4.90 15.59
N LEU A 122 -22.29 -4.53 14.39
CA LEU A 122 -23.18 -5.34 13.57
C LEU A 122 -22.53 -6.69 13.23
N ASP A 123 -21.26 -6.69 12.82
CA ASP A 123 -20.57 -7.92 12.46
C ASP A 123 -20.37 -8.84 13.67
N ARG A 124 -20.04 -8.30 14.85
CA ARG A 124 -20.02 -9.05 16.12
C ARG A 124 -21.37 -9.71 16.41
N ALA A 125 -22.49 -8.98 16.25
CA ALA A 125 -23.83 -9.53 16.43
C ALA A 125 -24.14 -10.66 15.43
N LEU A 126 -23.59 -10.58 14.22
CA LEU A 126 -23.69 -11.61 13.19
C LEU A 126 -22.64 -12.71 13.30
N LYS A 127 -21.90 -12.81 14.41
CA LYS A 127 -20.81 -13.79 14.63
C LYS A 127 -19.72 -13.72 13.54
N PHE A 128 -19.38 -12.50 13.13
CA PHE A 128 -18.34 -12.14 12.17
C PHE A 128 -18.58 -12.63 10.74
N LYS A 129 -19.84 -12.77 10.32
CA LYS A 129 -20.18 -13.22 8.96
C LYS A 129 -19.76 -12.21 7.88
N ILE A 130 -19.86 -10.92 8.14
CA ILE A 130 -19.54 -9.86 7.16
C ILE A 130 -18.04 -9.87 6.89
N SER A 131 -17.19 -9.80 7.93
CA SER A 131 -15.73 -9.82 7.74
C SER A 131 -15.27 -11.10 7.05
N LYS A 132 -15.82 -12.27 7.43
CA LYS A 132 -15.52 -13.55 6.76
C LYS A 132 -15.91 -13.54 5.29
N MET A 133 -17.07 -12.97 4.96
CA MET A 133 -17.52 -12.85 3.57
C MET A 133 -16.62 -11.91 2.76
N ILE A 134 -16.20 -10.78 3.35
CA ILE A 134 -15.25 -9.86 2.71
C ILE A 134 -13.94 -10.58 2.41
N LEU A 135 -13.31 -11.22 3.40
CA LEU A 135 -12.05 -11.94 3.22
C LEU A 135 -12.19 -13.07 2.19
N LYS A 136 -13.25 -13.89 2.30
CA LYS A 136 -13.54 -14.95 1.33
C LYS A 136 -13.74 -14.42 -0.10
N SER A 137 -14.29 -13.21 -0.26
CA SER A 137 -14.43 -12.61 -1.58
C SER A 137 -13.08 -12.19 -2.19
N GLN A 138 -12.04 -12.00 -1.38
CA GLN A 138 -10.69 -11.70 -1.86
C GLN A 138 -9.88 -12.97 -2.19
N GLU A 139 -10.22 -14.11 -1.57
CA GLU A 139 -9.59 -15.38 -1.85
C GLU A 139 -9.69 -15.76 -3.34
N GLY A 140 -8.54 -16.07 -3.95
CA GLY A 140 -8.47 -16.50 -5.34
C GLY A 140 -8.70 -15.39 -6.37
N LYS A 141 -8.81 -14.12 -5.97
CA LYS A 141 -8.80 -13.01 -6.93
C LYS A 141 -7.49 -13.00 -7.69
N ASN A 142 -7.59 -12.78 -9.01
CA ASN A 142 -6.40 -12.53 -9.80
C ASN A 142 -5.87 -11.13 -9.48
N LEU A 143 -4.78 -11.08 -8.72
CA LEU A 143 -4.11 -9.86 -8.28
C LEU A 143 -3.36 -9.15 -9.42
N TYR A 144 -3.15 -9.83 -10.55
CA TYR A 144 -2.51 -9.27 -11.73
C TYR A 144 -3.45 -9.35 -12.94
N LYS A 145 -3.97 -8.20 -13.34
CA LYS A 145 -4.69 -8.03 -14.59
C LYS A 145 -4.02 -6.91 -15.37
N LYS A 146 -3.45 -7.23 -16.52
CA LYS A 146 -2.88 -6.21 -17.41
C LYS A 146 -3.99 -5.25 -17.83
N MET A 147 -3.76 -3.98 -17.60
CA MET A 147 -4.68 -2.92 -17.98
C MET A 147 -4.35 -2.47 -19.41
N PRO A 148 -5.27 -2.62 -20.37
CA PRO A 148 -5.06 -2.04 -21.69
C PRO A 148 -5.01 -0.52 -21.57
N ASN A 149 -4.16 0.12 -22.37
CA ASN A 149 -4.00 1.58 -22.41
C ASN A 149 -3.66 2.20 -21.04
N PHE A 150 -2.89 1.50 -20.21
CA PHE A 150 -2.53 1.96 -18.87
C PHE A 150 -1.90 3.38 -18.88
N LYS A 151 -1.07 3.68 -19.89
CA LYS A 151 -0.50 5.02 -20.06
C LYS A 151 -1.56 6.11 -20.18
N ASP A 152 -2.63 5.87 -20.92
CA ASP A 152 -3.73 6.83 -21.12
C ASP A 152 -4.59 6.99 -19.85
N ILE A 153 -4.70 5.94 -19.05
CA ILE A 153 -5.39 5.97 -17.74
C ILE A 153 -4.62 6.84 -16.74
N ILE A 154 -3.29 6.79 -16.80
CA ILE A 154 -2.41 7.54 -15.89
C ILE A 154 -2.21 8.97 -16.37
N ALA A 155 -2.15 9.23 -17.68
CA ALA A 155 -1.91 10.54 -18.27
C ALA A 155 -2.66 11.71 -17.59
N PRO A 156 -3.99 11.67 -17.39
CA PRO A 156 -4.72 12.80 -16.77
C PRO A 156 -4.41 13.02 -15.29
N LYS A 157 -3.74 12.06 -14.63
CA LYS A 157 -3.42 12.13 -13.20
C LYS A 157 -2.05 12.76 -12.93
N ILE A 158 -1.16 12.72 -13.93
CA ILE A 158 0.24 13.11 -13.81
C ILE A 158 0.41 14.58 -13.41
N ASP A 159 -0.51 15.45 -13.84
CA ASP A 159 -0.47 16.88 -13.57
C ASP A 159 -0.86 17.23 -12.12
N PHE A 160 -1.50 16.31 -11.38
CA PHE A 160 -1.75 16.50 -9.94
C PHE A 160 -0.51 16.29 -9.08
N TYR A 161 0.56 15.76 -9.66
CA TYR A 161 1.84 15.59 -9.00
C TYR A 161 2.73 16.81 -9.22
N ALA A 162 3.36 17.32 -8.17
CA ALA A 162 4.36 18.38 -8.24
C ALA A 162 5.77 17.87 -8.58
N ALA A 163 6.08 16.62 -8.24
CA ALA A 163 7.39 16.02 -8.52
C ALA A 163 7.50 15.48 -9.96
N ASN A 164 8.74 15.37 -10.45
CA ASN A 164 9.04 14.69 -11.71
C ASN A 164 9.14 13.18 -11.54
N LEU A 165 9.49 12.70 -10.35
CA LEU A 165 9.49 11.28 -10.02
C LEU A 165 8.25 10.93 -9.19
N ILE A 166 7.46 9.97 -9.70
CA ILE A 166 6.19 9.55 -9.10
C ILE A 166 6.21 8.03 -8.93
N ILE A 167 5.81 7.54 -7.76
CA ILE A 167 5.71 6.11 -7.47
C ILE A 167 4.32 5.79 -6.92
N GLU A 168 3.63 4.86 -7.57
CA GLU A 168 2.33 4.34 -7.15
C GLU A 168 2.32 2.82 -7.02
N GLY A 169 1.49 2.31 -6.11
CA GLY A 169 1.05 0.92 -6.03
C GLY A 169 -0.26 0.70 -6.79
N HIS A 170 -1.25 0.06 -6.14
CA HIS A 170 -2.66 -0.10 -6.54
C HIS A 170 -2.95 -0.79 -7.88
N TYR A 171 -2.40 -0.30 -9.00
CA TYR A 171 -2.67 -0.81 -10.35
C TYR A 171 -1.93 -2.10 -10.69
N HIS A 172 -0.85 -2.43 -9.97
CA HIS A 172 -0.11 -3.70 -10.10
C HIS A 172 0.45 -3.98 -11.49
N GLN A 173 0.80 -2.94 -12.26
CA GLN A 173 1.19 -3.07 -13.67
C GLN A 173 2.68 -3.35 -13.89
N ASP A 174 3.55 -3.10 -12.90
CA ASP A 174 5.00 -3.29 -13.01
C ASP A 174 5.61 -2.50 -14.19
N GLU A 175 5.19 -1.25 -14.34
CA GLU A 175 5.52 -0.40 -15.49
C GLU A 175 6.22 0.90 -15.10
N ILE A 176 7.10 1.36 -16.00
CA ILE A 176 7.70 2.69 -15.94
C ILE A 176 7.21 3.45 -17.17
N LEU A 177 6.58 4.61 -16.93
CA LEU A 177 6.00 5.46 -17.96
C LEU A 177 6.65 6.85 -17.92
N TYR A 178 6.75 7.46 -19.11
CA TYR A 178 7.30 8.80 -19.27
C TYR A 178 6.25 9.74 -19.88
N PHE A 179 6.11 10.90 -19.25
CA PHE A 179 5.21 12.00 -19.61
C PHE A 179 6.00 13.31 -19.62
N GLY A 180 6.68 13.60 -20.73
CA GLY A 180 7.69 14.65 -20.78
C GLY A 180 8.82 14.38 -19.78
N GLU A 181 9.08 15.35 -18.90
CA GLU A 181 10.09 15.23 -17.83
C GLU A 181 9.65 14.35 -16.65
N LYS A 182 8.37 13.96 -16.60
CA LYS A 182 7.84 13.16 -15.49
C LYS A 182 8.04 11.67 -15.74
N LYS A 183 8.69 11.01 -14.79
CA LYS A 183 8.87 9.56 -14.68
C LYS A 183 7.89 9.00 -13.66
N TYR A 184 6.96 8.18 -14.13
CA TYR A 184 5.99 7.49 -13.31
C TYR A 184 6.36 6.00 -13.19
N ILE A 185 6.35 5.46 -11.98
CA ILE A 185 6.65 4.07 -11.70
C ILE A 185 5.44 3.44 -11.01
N ASN A 186 4.88 2.39 -11.61
CA ASN A 186 3.85 1.58 -10.99
C ASN A 186 4.40 0.25 -10.52
N LEU A 187 4.28 -0.01 -9.23
CA LEU A 187 4.81 -1.22 -8.60
C LEU A 187 3.93 -2.44 -8.88
N CYS A 188 4.55 -3.61 -9.05
CA CYS A 188 3.87 -4.90 -9.09
C CYS A 188 3.23 -5.26 -7.74
N SER A 189 2.18 -6.10 -7.76
CA SER A 189 1.65 -6.74 -6.55
C SER A 189 2.62 -7.78 -6.00
N PHE A 190 2.88 -7.74 -4.69
CA PHE A 190 3.65 -8.78 -4.04
C PHE A 190 2.98 -10.16 -4.19
N GLY A 191 1.65 -10.23 -4.11
CA GLY A 191 0.91 -11.49 -4.23
C GLY A 191 0.98 -12.12 -5.63
N ALA A 192 1.32 -11.36 -6.66
CA ALA A 192 1.46 -11.86 -8.03
C ALA A 192 2.87 -12.38 -8.35
N GLY A 193 3.93 -11.76 -7.79
CA GLY A 193 5.31 -12.06 -8.20
C GLY A 193 6.33 -12.20 -7.07
N SER A 194 5.93 -12.07 -5.79
CA SER A 194 6.84 -12.00 -4.63
C SER A 194 7.99 -11.00 -4.80
N LYS A 195 7.71 -9.91 -5.53
CA LYS A 195 8.69 -8.90 -5.93
C LYS A 195 8.69 -7.75 -4.92
N ILE A 196 9.88 -7.35 -4.49
CA ILE A 196 10.16 -6.11 -3.76
C ILE A 196 11.09 -5.23 -4.59
N TYR A 197 11.22 -3.96 -4.19
CA TYR A 197 12.06 -3.00 -4.87
C TYR A 197 13.01 -2.36 -3.87
N GLU A 198 14.29 -2.36 -4.19
CA GLU A 198 15.31 -1.64 -3.44
C GLU A 198 15.74 -0.39 -4.20
N VAL A 199 15.93 0.72 -3.48
CA VAL A 199 16.50 1.93 -4.08
C VAL A 199 18.00 1.71 -4.30
N ALA A 200 18.45 1.89 -5.54
CA ALA A 200 19.87 1.79 -5.88
C ALA A 200 20.66 2.98 -5.30
N LYS A 201 21.88 2.72 -4.81
CA LYS A 201 22.86 3.77 -4.53
C LYS A 201 23.48 4.26 -5.83
N SER A 202 22.80 5.17 -6.51
CA SER A 202 23.22 5.76 -7.78
C SER A 202 22.89 7.24 -7.87
N GLU A 203 23.56 7.96 -8.77
CA GLU A 203 23.32 9.40 -8.99
C GLU A 203 21.88 9.70 -9.44
N LYS A 204 21.28 8.79 -10.21
CA LYS A 204 19.88 8.84 -10.65
C LYS A 204 19.03 7.87 -9.86
N PHE A 205 17.78 8.24 -9.57
CA PHE A 205 16.86 7.34 -8.88
C PHE A 205 16.53 6.10 -9.73
N MET A 206 16.78 4.94 -9.14
CA MET A 206 16.48 3.65 -9.73
C MET A 206 15.97 2.69 -8.67
N LEU A 207 14.93 1.94 -9.03
CA LEU A 207 14.45 0.80 -8.26
C LEU A 207 14.98 -0.48 -8.88
N ILE A 208 15.62 -1.32 -8.05
CA ILE A 208 16.09 -2.65 -8.42
C ILE A 208 15.06 -3.67 -7.94
N PRO A 209 14.37 -4.38 -8.85
CA PRO A 209 13.45 -5.43 -8.44
C PRO A 209 14.23 -6.62 -7.88
N LYS A 210 13.78 -7.16 -6.75
CA LYS A 210 14.27 -8.41 -6.18
C LYS A 210 13.10 -9.36 -5.93
N ASN A 211 13.27 -10.61 -6.33
CA ASN A 211 12.32 -11.67 -5.98
C ASN A 211 12.72 -12.25 -4.62
N LEU A 212 11.80 -12.23 -3.67
CA LEU A 212 11.98 -12.93 -2.40
C LEU A 212 11.66 -14.40 -2.61
N ASN A 213 12.66 -15.25 -2.39
CA ASN A 213 12.44 -16.69 -2.38
C ASN A 213 11.75 -17.07 -1.05
N LEU A 214 10.43 -17.25 -1.08
CA LEU A 214 9.59 -17.50 0.09
C LEU A 214 9.35 -18.99 0.37
N ASN A 215 10.28 -19.85 -0.07
CA ASN A 215 10.24 -21.29 0.21
C ASN A 215 10.24 -21.56 1.71
#